data_AF-A0A4U9DC00-F1
#
_entry.id   AF-A0A4U9DC00-F1
#
_cell.length_a   1.000
_cell.length_b   1.000
_cell.length_c   1.000
_cell.angle_alpha   90.00
_cell.angle_beta   90.00
_cell.angle_gamma   90.00
#
_symmetry.space_group_name_H-M   'P 1'
#
loop_
_entity.id
_entity.type
_entity.pdbx_description
1 polymer ?
#
loop_
_entity_poly.entity_id
_entity_poly.type
_entity_poly.pdbx_seq_one_letter_code
_entity_poly.pdbx_strand_id
1 'polypeptide(L)' 'MKTSPHILLRIEPQDVEVVHAREAVRKEAFLFFFLRRERRTYSVELNVTVNVTAINLDKVDFVTQT' A
#
# COMPACT_ATOMS: atom_id res chain seq x y z
N MET A 1 -21.31 7.42 5.30
CA MET A 1 -20.40 6.49 4.58
C MET A 1 -21.20 5.89 3.44
N LYS A 2 -20.78 6.03 2.18
CA LYS A 2 -21.54 5.48 1.05
C LYS A 2 -21.29 3.97 1.00
N THR A 3 -22.27 3.18 1.42
CA THR A 3 -22.29 1.73 1.22
C THR A 3 -22.47 1.49 -0.28
N SER A 4 -21.36 1.35 -1.02
CA SER A 4 -21.42 0.99 -2.43
C SER A 4 -21.93 -0.46 -2.53
N PRO A 5 -22.88 -0.78 -3.43
CA PRO A 5 -23.37 -2.15 -3.63
C PRO A 5 -22.32 -3.08 -4.30
N HIS A 6 -21.07 -2.62 -4.41
CA HIS A 6 -19.99 -3.34 -5.05
C HIS A 6 -19.11 -4.04 -4.00
N ILE A 7 -19.04 -5.36 -4.07
CA ILE A 7 -18.06 -6.15 -3.31
C ILE A 7 -16.75 -6.19 -4.09
N LEU A 8 -15.66 -5.74 -3.48
CA LEU A 8 -14.31 -5.80 -4.04
C LEU A 8 -13.76 -7.23 -3.87
N LEU A 9 -13.34 -7.86 -4.97
CA LEU A 9 -12.78 -9.22 -4.95
C LEU A 9 -11.26 -9.23 -5.01
N ARG A 10 -10.70 -8.39 -5.88
CA ARG A 10 -9.26 -8.33 -6.13
C ARG A 10 -8.85 -6.92 -6.51
N ILE A 11 -7.72 -6.50 -5.95
CA ILE A 11 -7.01 -5.30 -6.34
C ILE A 11 -5.62 -5.76 -6.74
N GLU A 12 -5.21 -5.46 -7.96
CA GLU A 12 -3.91 -5.84 -8.48
C GLU A 12 -3.21 -4.61 -9.07
N PRO A 13 -1.94 -4.35 -8.72
CA PRO A 13 -1.18 -3.28 -9.33
C PRO A 13 -0.89 -3.65 -10.79
N GLN A 14 -1.36 -2.82 -11.72
CA GLN A 14 -1.03 -2.94 -13.14
C GLN A 14 0.32 -2.31 -13.44
N ASP A 15 0.60 -1.17 -12.81
CA ASP A 15 1.83 -0.42 -12.99
C ASP A 15 2.21 0.29 -11.70
N VAL A 16 3.51 0.36 -11.43
CA VAL A 16 4.08 0.95 -10.21
C VAL A 16 5.23 1.85 -10.62
N GLU A 17 5.07 3.15 -10.37
CA GLU A 17 6.09 4.15 -10.63
C GLU A 17 6.60 4.74 -9.31
N VAL A 18 7.92 4.85 -9.17
CA VAL A 18 8.54 5.53 -8.02
C VAL A 18 8.60 7.01 -8.33
N VAL A 19 7.78 7.80 -7.63
CA VAL A 19 7.76 9.26 -7.78
C VAL A 19 8.91 9.89 -6.99
N HIS A 20 9.11 9.44 -5.75
CA HIS A 20 10.22 9.89 -4.92
C HIS A 20 10.81 8.75 -4.12
N ALA A 21 12.13 8.68 -4.06
CA ALA A 21 12.87 7.84 -3.13
C ALA A 21 13.75 8.74 -2.25
N ARG A 22 13.45 8.77 -0.95
CA ARG A 22 14.16 9.61 0.04
C ARG A 22 14.97 8.71 0.97
N GLU A 23 16.25 9.01 1.09
CA GLU A 23 17.14 8.41 2.08
C GLU A 23 17.49 9.46 3.14
N ALA A 24 17.25 9.15 4.40
CA ALA A 24 17.70 9.96 5.53
C ALA A 24 18.75 9.19 6.32
N VAL A 25 19.97 9.72 6.35
CA VAL A 25 21.09 9.15 7.11
C VAL A 25 21.33 9.98 8.36
N ARG A 26 21.20 9.35 9.53
CA ARG A 26 21.46 9.98 10.84
C ARG A 26 22.58 9.24 11.55
N LYS A 27 23.58 9.99 12.00
CA LYS A 27 24.64 9.46 12.87
C LYS A 27 24.18 9.56 14.32
N GLU A 28 24.05 8.42 14.97
CA GLU A 28 23.74 8.29 16.39
C GLU A 28 25.04 7.97 17.15
N ALA A 29 25.30 8.68 18.24
CA ALA A 29 26.38 8.36 19.17
C ALA A 29 25.77 7.64 20.38
N PHE A 30 25.83 6.31 20.36
CA PHE A 30 25.46 5.48 21.50
C PHE A 30 26.77 5.23 22.28
N LEU A 31 26.83 5.62 23.55
CA LEU A 31 28.04 5.49 24.39
C LEU A 31 29.27 6.30 23.89
N PHE A 32 29.21 7.64 24.05
CA PHE A 32 30.31 8.57 23.75
C PHE A 32 30.84 8.47 22.29
N PHE A 33 32.08 8.84 22.02
CA PHE A 33 32.67 8.84 20.67
C PHE A 33 32.88 7.44 20.06
N PHE A 34 32.57 6.37 20.81
CA PHE A 34 33.05 5.01 20.50
C PHE A 34 32.08 4.16 19.70
N LEU A 35 30.75 4.37 19.79
CA LEU A 35 29.79 3.60 18.99
C LEU A 35 28.94 4.55 18.12
N ARG A 36 29.57 5.04 17.05
CA ARG A 36 28.87 5.76 15.98
C ARG A 36 28.07 4.74 15.15
N ARG A 37 26.75 4.82 15.22
CA ARG A 37 25.85 4.05 14.35
C ARG A 37 25.26 4.99 13.30
N GLU A 38 25.33 4.58 12.04
CA GLU A 38 24.53 5.21 10.99
C GLU A 38 23.15 4.56 10.94
N ARG A 39 22.12 5.32 11.29
CA ARG A 39 20.74 4.94 11.06
C ARG A 39 20.32 5.48 9.70
N ARG A 40 19.92 4.58 8.80
CA ARG A 40 19.36 4.93 7.50
C ARG A 40 17.86 4.68 7.51
N THR A 41 17.09 5.64 7.05
CA THR A 41 15.64 5.53 6.85
C THR A 41 15.35 5.73 5.38
N TYR A 42 14.62 4.79 4.79
CA TYR A 42 14.17 4.85 3.41
C TYR A 42 12.68 5.15 3.39
N SER A 43 12.28 6.11 2.57
CA SER A 43 10.88 6.43 2.32
C SER A 43 10.67 6.48 0.81
N VAL A 44 9.68 5.74 0.33
CA VAL A 44 9.36 5.64 -1.10
C VAL A 44 7.93 6.09 -1.31
N GLU A 45 7.75 7.04 -2.21
CA GLU A 45 6.47 7.54 -2.66
C GLU A 45 6.17 6.91 -4.02
N LEU A 46 5.07 6.16 -4.09
CA LEU A 46 4.69 5.37 -5.24
C LEU A 46 3.41 5.92 -5.87
N ASN A 47 3.42 6.06 -7.19
CA ASN A 47 2.21 6.20 -7.99
C ASN A 47 1.83 4.80 -8.48
N VAL A 48 0.65 4.32 -8.08
CA VAL A 48 0.24 2.94 -8.35
C VAL A 48 -1.06 2.96 -9.13
N THR A 49 -1.03 2.41 -10.35
CA THR A 49 -2.23 2.16 -11.13
C THR A 49 -2.75 0.77 -10.80
N VAL A 50 -4.00 0.68 -10.32
CA VAL A 50 -4.60 -0.60 -9.90
C VAL A 50 -5.78 -0.97 -10.76
N ASN A 51 -5.88 -2.27 -11.05
CA ASN A 51 -7.09 -2.88 -11.57
C ASN A 51 -7.93 -3.39 -10.42
N VAL A 52 -9.19 -2.97 -10.38
CA VAL A 52 -10.15 -3.36 -9.35
C VAL A 52 -11.19 -4.27 -9.96
N THR A 53 -11.26 -5.50 -9.48
CA THR A 53 -12.35 -6.42 -9.82
C THR A 53 -13.40 -6.34 -8.72
N ALA A 54 -14.61 -5.92 -9.09
CA ALA A 54 -15.72 -5.79 -8.17
C ALA A 54 -16.98 -6.45 -8.75
N ILE A 55 -17.76 -7.10 -7.88
CA ILE A 55 -19.09 -7.62 -8.20
C ILE A 55 -20.14 -6.62 -7.71
N ASN A 56 -21.08 -6.26 -8.58
CA ASN A 56 -22.26 -5.52 -8.19
C ASN A 56 -23.34 -6.50 -7.73
N LEU A 57 -23.72 -6.43 -6.45
CA LEU A 57 -24.72 -7.32 -5.85
C LEU A 57 -26.11 -7.19 -6.45
N ASP A 58 -26.48 -6.02 -6.97
CA ASP A 58 -27.79 -5.77 -7.57
C ASP A 58 -27.96 -6.50 -8.91
N LYS A 59 -26.86 -7.01 -9.49
CA LYS A 59 -26.86 -7.76 -10.76
C LYS A 59 -26.55 -9.25 -10.58
N VAL A 60 -26.53 -9.74 -9.34
CA VAL A 60 -26.28 -11.15 -9.04
C VAL A 60 -27.61 -11.84 -8.75
N ASP A 61 -27.94 -12.85 -9.55
CA ASP A 61 -29.09 -13.71 -9.29
C ASP A 61 -28.72 -14.74 -8.22
N PHE A 62 -29.22 -14.54 -7.00
CA PHE A 62 -29.02 -15.46 -5.89
C PHE A 62 -30.04 -16.60 -5.96
N VAL A 63 -29.55 -17.84 -5.90
CA VAL A 63 -30.39 -19.03 -5.74
C VAL A 63 -30.47 -19.42 -4.27
N THR A 64 -31.68 -19.58 -3.74
CA THR A 64 -31.92 -20.06 -2.38
C THR A 64 -31.71 -21.57 -2.32
N GLN A 65 -30.74 -22.03 -1.52
CA GLN A 65 -30.62 -23.46 -1.19
C GLN A 65 -31.55 -23.77 -0.02
N THR A 66 -32.41 -24.78 -0.21
CA THR A 66 -33.32 -25.35 0.80
C THR A 66 -32.68 -26.57 1.42
#